data_AF-A0A7J2TYM5-F1
#
_entry.id   AF-A0A7J2TYM5-F1
#
_cell.length_a   1.000
_cell.length_b   1.000
_cell.length_c   1.000
_cell.angle_alpha   90.00
_cell.angle_beta   90.00
_cell.angle_gamma   90.00
#
_symmetry.space_group_name_H-M   'P 1'
#
loop_
_entity.id
_entity.type
_entity.pdbx_description
1 polymer ?
#
loop_
_entity_poly.entity_id
_entity_poly.type
_entity_poly.pdbx_seq_one_letter_code
_entity_poly.pdbx_strand_id
1 'polypeptide(L)'
;MTTGLETVLINLNRMGFFAFLPFLLTAAIFYGLLRRSKLFGEPERNVVVNAVVAIVAAFMVWAYPIISGTSIEEYQLFFSTFFLKGTIATLTIVIGLIIAGMFFPEKEGISSTLIDKLKGRFGMGIVVFGLLIAAGVLIASGAVSFFGIQIGEIDRDFVYSIIFLVVFIGIIGFVVWITGKEEKKK
;
A
#
# COMPACT_ATOMS: atom_id res chain seq x y z
N MET A 1 21.06 -26.50 -16.62
CA MET A 1 20.15 -27.66 -16.57
C MET A 1 19.01 -27.26 -15.65
N THR A 2 17.77 -27.20 -16.14
CA THR A 2 16.64 -26.93 -15.26
C THR A 2 16.42 -28.12 -14.35
N THR A 3 16.26 -27.85 -13.05
CA THR A 3 15.96 -28.90 -12.08
C THR A 3 14.56 -29.48 -12.35
N GLY A 4 14.32 -30.72 -11.90
CA GLY A 4 12.98 -31.34 -12.05
C GLY A 4 11.87 -30.48 -11.42
N LEU A 5 12.18 -29.78 -10.33
CA LEU A 5 11.28 -28.86 -9.64
C LEU A 5 10.98 -27.60 -10.47
N GLU A 6 11.97 -27.00 -11.12
CA GLU A 6 11.75 -25.84 -12.00
C GLU A 6 10.80 -26.18 -13.15
N THR A 7 10.95 -27.37 -13.75
CA THR A 7 10.05 -27.82 -14.82
C THR A 7 8.60 -27.92 -14.34
N VAL A 8 8.38 -28.46 -13.14
CA VAL A 8 7.04 -28.53 -12.53
C VAL A 8 6.47 -27.14 -12.28
N LEU A 9 7.26 -26.22 -11.70
CA LEU A 9 6.81 -24.85 -11.42
C LEU A 9 6.47 -24.08 -12.70
N ILE A 10 7.29 -24.22 -13.75
CA ILE A 10 7.02 -23.59 -15.05
C ILE A 10 5.72 -24.12 -15.66
N ASN A 11 5.49 -25.44 -15.60
CA ASN A 11 4.27 -26.04 -16.12
C ASN A 11 3.03 -25.61 -15.32
N LEU A 12 3.11 -25.55 -13.98
CA LEU A 12 2.04 -25.04 -13.13
C LEU A 12 1.71 -23.56 -13.43
N ASN A 13 2.73 -22.74 -13.65
CA ASN A 13 2.54 -21.35 -14.05
C ASN A 13 1.85 -21.23 -15.42
N ARG A 14 2.29 -22.02 -16.41
CA ARG A 14 1.66 -22.07 -17.75
C ARG A 14 0.21 -22.55 -17.72
N MET A 15 -0.16 -23.38 -16.77
CA MET A 15 -1.54 -23.81 -16.55
C MET A 15 -2.38 -22.78 -15.77
N GLY A 16 -1.81 -21.64 -15.37
CA GLY A 16 -2.51 -20.59 -14.62
C GLY A 16 -2.75 -20.95 -13.15
N PHE A 17 -2.09 -21.97 -12.60
CA PHE A 17 -2.33 -22.43 -11.23
C PHE A 17 -2.05 -21.33 -10.19
N PHE A 18 -0.96 -20.57 -10.36
CA PHE A 18 -0.63 -19.47 -9.46
C PHE A 18 -1.58 -18.27 -9.64
N ALA A 19 -2.13 -18.09 -10.83
CA ALA A 19 -3.13 -17.07 -11.09
C ALA A 19 -4.47 -17.37 -10.37
N PHE A 20 -4.70 -18.63 -9.97
CA PHE A 20 -5.89 -19.05 -9.22
C PHE A 20 -5.77 -18.86 -7.70
N LEU A 21 -4.56 -18.72 -7.15
CA LEU A 21 -4.35 -18.56 -5.71
C LEU A 21 -4.99 -17.28 -5.13
N PRO A 22 -4.90 -16.10 -5.79
CA PRO A 22 -5.58 -14.89 -5.32
C PRO A 22 -7.11 -15.03 -5.28
N PHE A 23 -7.69 -15.79 -6.21
CA PHE A 23 -9.11 -16.12 -6.21
C PHE A 23 -9.49 -16.94 -4.98
N LEU A 24 -8.75 -18.01 -4.69
CA LEU A 24 -8.98 -18.82 -3.48
C LEU A 24 -8.86 -18.01 -2.20
N LEU A 25 -7.86 -17.13 -2.13
CA LEU A 25 -7.68 -16.23 -0.99
C LEU A 25 -8.87 -15.27 -0.84
N THR A 26 -9.34 -14.68 -1.94
CA THR A 26 -10.50 -13.78 -1.95
C THR A 26 -11.77 -14.50 -1.49
N ALA A 27 -12.01 -15.72 -1.98
CA ALA A 27 -13.14 -16.55 -1.56
C ALA A 27 -13.05 -16.90 -0.07
N ALA A 28 -11.86 -17.27 0.43
CA ALA A 28 -11.66 -17.58 1.85
C ALA A 28 -11.91 -16.36 2.76
N ILE A 29 -11.45 -15.17 2.36
CA ILE A 29 -11.69 -13.92 3.09
C ILE A 29 -13.18 -13.61 3.14
N PHE A 30 -13.88 -13.63 2.00
CA PHE A 30 -15.32 -13.37 1.96
C PHE A 30 -16.10 -14.40 2.78
N TYR A 31 -15.74 -15.67 2.70
CA TYR A 31 -16.36 -16.71 3.51
C TYR A 31 -16.20 -16.43 5.01
N GLY A 32 -14.98 -16.09 5.45
CA GLY A 32 -14.70 -15.74 6.84
C GLY A 32 -15.48 -14.50 7.31
N LEU A 33 -15.56 -13.47 6.47
CA LEU A 33 -16.31 -12.24 6.76
C LEU A 33 -17.82 -12.49 6.84
N LEU A 34 -18.39 -13.27 5.91
CA LEU A 34 -19.80 -13.65 5.93
C LEU A 34 -20.15 -14.46 7.19
N ARG A 35 -19.27 -15.40 7.57
CA ARG A 35 -19.44 -16.18 8.79
C ARG A 35 -19.37 -15.32 10.06
N ARG A 36 -18.48 -14.32 10.10
CA ARG A 36 -18.35 -13.39 11.23
C ARG A 36 -19.54 -12.42 11.33
N SER A 37 -20.01 -11.91 10.20
CA SER A 37 -21.10 -10.94 10.14
C SER A 37 -22.49 -11.53 10.45
N LYS A 38 -22.63 -12.86 10.38
CA LYS A 38 -23.91 -13.57 10.55
C LYS A 38 -25.02 -13.02 9.64
N LEU A 39 -24.66 -12.52 8.46
CA LEU A 39 -25.60 -11.85 7.54
C LEU A 39 -26.79 -12.74 7.16
N PHE A 40 -26.55 -14.04 7.00
CA PHE A 40 -27.57 -15.02 6.64
C PHE A 40 -28.12 -15.81 7.85
N GLY A 41 -27.81 -15.37 9.07
CA GLY A 41 -28.16 -16.06 10.32
C GLY A 41 -26.98 -16.83 10.93
N GLU A 42 -27.29 -17.83 11.76
CA GLU A 42 -26.25 -18.51 12.54
C GLU A 42 -25.21 -19.23 11.63
N PRO A 43 -23.91 -19.10 11.93
CA PRO A 43 -22.82 -19.62 11.11
C PRO A 43 -22.91 -21.11 10.77
N GLU A 44 -23.42 -21.91 11.70
CA GLU A 44 -23.48 -23.37 11.61
C GLU A 44 -24.56 -23.85 10.63
N ARG A 45 -25.62 -23.06 10.44
CA ARG A 45 -26.76 -23.40 9.57
C ARG A 45 -26.56 -22.90 8.14
N ASN A 46 -25.71 -21.89 7.94
CA ASN A 46 -25.55 -21.19 6.66
C ASN A 46 -24.18 -21.40 6.00
N VAL A 47 -23.49 -22.50 6.35
CA VAL A 47 -22.16 -22.85 5.80
C VAL A 47 -22.18 -22.85 4.27
N VAL A 48 -23.16 -23.52 3.66
CA VAL A 48 -23.27 -23.66 2.20
C VAL A 48 -23.55 -22.31 1.54
N VAL A 49 -24.49 -21.54 2.09
CA VAL A 49 -24.85 -20.21 1.54
C VAL A 49 -23.65 -19.28 1.58
N ASN A 50 -22.96 -19.22 2.73
CA ASN A 50 -21.75 -18.41 2.87
C ASN A 50 -20.67 -18.82 1.87
N ALA A 51 -20.47 -20.12 1.65
CA ALA A 51 -19.48 -20.64 0.71
C ALA A 51 -19.84 -20.27 -0.74
N VAL A 52 -21.08 -20.48 -1.15
CA VAL A 52 -21.56 -20.14 -2.49
C VAL A 52 -21.45 -18.63 -2.74
N VAL A 53 -21.92 -17.81 -1.81
CA VAL A 53 -21.85 -16.34 -1.95
C VAL A 53 -20.39 -15.87 -2.00
N ALA A 54 -19.51 -16.42 -1.16
CA ALA A 54 -18.10 -16.06 -1.18
C ALA A 54 -17.40 -16.42 -2.50
N ILE A 55 -17.71 -17.60 -3.06
CA ILE A 55 -17.18 -18.04 -4.37
C ILE A 55 -17.69 -17.12 -5.48
N VAL A 56 -19.00 -16.83 -5.52
CA VAL A 56 -19.59 -15.93 -6.52
C VAL A 56 -19.01 -14.52 -6.41
N ALA A 57 -18.88 -13.99 -5.20
CA ALA A 57 -18.27 -12.68 -4.96
C ALA A 57 -16.80 -12.65 -5.40
N ALA A 58 -16.03 -13.70 -5.11
CA ALA A 58 -14.66 -13.81 -5.60
C ALA A 58 -14.61 -13.85 -7.13
N PHE A 59 -15.50 -14.60 -7.78
CA PHE A 59 -15.61 -14.59 -9.24
C PHE A 59 -15.94 -13.21 -9.79
N MET A 60 -16.85 -12.47 -9.16
CA MET A 60 -17.19 -11.11 -9.60
C MET A 60 -16.00 -10.15 -9.50
N VAL A 61 -15.20 -10.24 -8.44
CA VAL A 61 -13.98 -9.43 -8.28
C VAL A 61 -12.97 -9.75 -9.38
N TRP A 62 -12.76 -11.04 -9.66
CA TRP A 62 -11.77 -11.49 -10.65
C TRP A 62 -12.29 -11.52 -12.10
N ALA A 63 -13.59 -11.31 -12.32
CA ALA A 63 -14.16 -11.10 -13.64
C ALA A 63 -13.92 -9.68 -14.18
N TYR A 64 -13.72 -8.70 -13.28
CA TYR A 64 -13.51 -7.30 -13.68
C TYR A 64 -12.34 -7.10 -14.66
N PRO A 65 -11.13 -7.66 -14.45
CA PRO A 65 -10.03 -7.54 -15.41
C PRO A 65 -10.39 -8.03 -16.82
N ILE A 66 -11.09 -9.17 -16.90
CA ILE A 66 -11.54 -9.75 -18.18
C ILE A 66 -12.50 -8.79 -18.89
N ILE A 67 -13.43 -8.18 -18.14
CA ILE A 67 -14.40 -7.22 -18.67
C ILE A 67 -13.72 -5.90 -19.09
N SER A 68 -12.69 -5.46 -18.35
CA SER A 68 -11.95 -4.23 -18.64
C SER A 68 -10.90 -4.39 -19.75
N GLY A 69 -10.77 -5.58 -20.34
CA GLY A 69 -9.78 -5.86 -21.38
C GLY A 69 -8.35 -5.94 -20.86
N THR A 70 -8.17 -6.14 -19.56
CA THR A 70 -6.86 -6.25 -18.90
C THR A 70 -6.57 -7.71 -18.56
N SER A 71 -5.32 -8.15 -18.71
CA SER A 71 -4.97 -9.53 -18.34
C SER A 71 -5.05 -9.74 -16.82
N ILE A 72 -5.33 -10.98 -16.40
CA ILE A 72 -5.34 -11.34 -14.98
C ILE A 72 -3.93 -11.17 -14.39
N GLU A 73 -2.90 -11.48 -15.18
CA GLU A 73 -1.50 -11.29 -14.77
C GLU A 73 -1.18 -9.80 -14.52
N GLU A 74 -1.65 -8.88 -15.36
CA GLU A 74 -1.46 -7.43 -15.15
C GLU A 74 -2.13 -6.95 -13.86
N TYR A 75 -3.34 -7.43 -13.57
CA TYR A 75 -4.05 -7.08 -12.33
C TYR A 75 -3.33 -7.64 -11.08
N GLN A 76 -2.77 -8.84 -11.18
CA GLN A 76 -1.97 -9.44 -10.12
C GLN A 76 -0.66 -8.69 -9.88
N LEU A 77 0.03 -8.34 -10.96
CA LEU A 77 1.27 -7.57 -10.90
C LEU A 77 1.01 -6.19 -10.29
N PHE A 78 -0.10 -5.55 -10.66
CA PHE A 78 -0.56 -4.30 -10.08
C PHE A 78 -0.71 -4.40 -8.56
N PHE A 79 -1.51 -5.34 -8.06
CA PHE A 79 -1.71 -5.50 -6.62
C PHE A 79 -0.43 -5.88 -5.91
N SER A 80 0.34 -6.82 -6.44
CA SER A 80 1.63 -7.22 -5.86
C SER A 80 2.56 -6.01 -5.72
N THR A 81 2.65 -5.18 -6.77
CA THR A 81 3.46 -3.97 -6.77
C THR A 81 2.92 -2.91 -5.80
N PHE A 82 1.61 -2.70 -5.75
CA PHE A 82 0.96 -1.78 -4.82
C PHE A 82 1.19 -2.17 -3.37
N PHE A 83 0.95 -3.44 -3.01
CA PHE A 83 1.17 -3.94 -1.65
C PHE A 83 2.65 -3.92 -1.28
N LEU A 84 3.55 -4.31 -2.18
CA LEU A 84 4.99 -4.27 -1.94
C LEU A 84 5.46 -2.83 -1.69
N LYS A 85 5.13 -1.89 -2.60
CA LYS A 85 5.50 -0.48 -2.47
C LYS A 85 4.85 0.16 -1.24
N GLY A 86 3.59 -0.16 -0.95
CA GLY A 86 2.89 0.30 0.25
C GLY A 86 3.51 -0.24 1.54
N THR A 87 3.94 -1.50 1.54
CA THR A 87 4.64 -2.12 2.68
C THR A 87 6.00 -1.45 2.90
N ILE A 88 6.78 -1.25 1.83
CA ILE A 88 8.05 -0.53 1.89
C ILE A 88 7.83 0.87 2.45
N ALA A 89 6.86 1.63 1.92
CA ALA A 89 6.55 2.97 2.40
C ALA A 89 6.16 2.99 3.88
N THR A 90 5.31 2.05 4.30
CA THR A 90 4.91 1.91 5.71
C THR A 90 6.09 1.59 6.60
N LEU A 91 6.95 0.65 6.18
CA LEU A 91 8.15 0.25 6.90
C LEU A 91 9.12 1.43 7.02
N THR A 92 9.32 2.21 5.96
CA THR A 92 10.14 3.43 5.97
C THR A 92 9.59 4.45 6.96
N ILE A 93 8.27 4.65 7.03
CA ILE A 93 7.64 5.55 8.00
C ILE A 93 7.86 5.04 9.43
N VAL A 94 7.63 3.75 9.69
CA VAL A 94 7.81 3.15 11.01
C VAL A 94 9.26 3.27 11.47
N ILE A 95 10.23 2.94 10.62
CA ILE A 95 11.66 3.08 10.92
C ILE A 95 12.02 4.55 11.14
N GLY A 96 11.52 5.46 10.30
CA GLY A 96 11.73 6.90 10.45
C GLY A 96 11.19 7.43 11.79
N LEU A 97 10.03 6.96 12.23
CA LEU A 97 9.45 7.29 13.53
C LEU A 97 10.27 6.73 14.69
N ILE A 98 10.78 5.50 14.58
CA ILE A 98 11.67 4.90 15.59
C ILE A 98 12.95 5.71 15.71
N ILE A 99 13.61 6.03 14.60
CA ILE A 99 14.84 6.84 14.58
C ILE A 99 14.57 8.22 15.17
N ALA A 100 13.50 8.90 14.74
CA ALA A 100 13.10 10.18 15.31
C ALA A 100 12.89 10.06 16.83
N GLY A 101 12.20 9.02 17.29
CA GLY A 101 12.00 8.75 18.71
C GLY A 101 13.29 8.56 19.51
N MET A 102 14.33 7.96 18.91
CA MET A 102 15.64 7.82 19.55
C MET A 102 16.39 9.16 19.71
N PHE A 103 16.19 10.10 18.79
CA PHE A 103 16.80 11.44 18.85
C PHE A 103 15.98 12.45 19.67
N PHE A 104 14.74 12.14 20.02
CA PHE A 104 13.86 12.96 20.87
C PHE A 104 13.51 12.23 22.18
N PRO A 105 14.43 12.14 23.16
CA PRO A 105 14.19 11.40 24.39
C PRO A 105 13.25 12.13 25.37
N GLU A 106 12.06 11.55 25.52
CA GLU A 106 11.25 11.29 26.74
C GLU A 106 11.14 12.26 27.92
N LYS A 107 11.67 13.49 27.90
CA LYS A 107 11.39 14.40 29.03
C LYS A 107 9.91 14.79 29.13
N GLU A 108 9.17 14.73 28.02
CA GLU A 108 7.71 14.72 27.96
C GLU A 108 7.32 13.84 26.76
N GLY A 109 6.61 12.74 27.00
CA GLY A 109 6.44 11.64 26.04
C GLY A 109 6.11 12.06 24.59
N ILE A 110 6.69 11.33 23.64
CA ILE A 110 6.49 11.50 22.19
C ILE A 110 5.00 11.58 21.83
N SER A 111 4.12 10.91 22.56
CA SER A 111 2.68 10.94 22.29
C SER A 111 2.02 12.29 22.61
N SER A 112 2.37 12.98 23.70
CA SER A 112 1.69 14.23 24.07
C SER A 112 2.14 15.41 23.21
N THR A 113 3.44 15.52 22.93
CA THR A 113 3.98 16.57 22.04
C THR A 113 3.64 16.32 20.57
N LEU A 114 3.55 15.06 20.12
CA LEU A 114 2.99 14.77 18.80
C LEU A 114 1.51 15.13 18.78
N ILE A 115 0.68 14.68 19.72
CA ILE A 115 -0.76 14.94 19.71
C ILE A 115 -1.08 16.44 19.71
N ASP A 116 -0.36 17.25 20.50
CA ASP A 116 -0.59 18.69 20.53
C ASP A 116 -0.09 19.41 19.27
N LYS A 117 1.00 18.94 18.65
CA LYS A 117 1.44 19.43 17.33
C LYS A 117 0.60 18.87 16.16
N LEU A 118 0.04 17.67 16.31
CA LEU A 118 -0.81 17.00 15.31
C LEU A 118 -2.20 17.67 15.23
N LYS A 119 -2.67 18.25 16.33
CA LYS A 119 -3.91 19.04 16.33
C LYS A 119 -3.76 20.40 15.64
N GLY A 120 -2.54 20.86 15.37
CA GLY A 120 -2.26 22.13 14.67
C GLY A 120 -1.92 21.97 13.18
N ARG A 121 -1.45 23.06 12.56
CA ARG A 121 -0.96 23.11 11.15
C ARG A 121 0.06 22.01 10.81
N PHE A 122 0.81 21.53 11.80
CA PHE A 122 1.82 20.49 11.63
C PHE A 122 1.22 19.09 11.40
N GLY A 123 0.10 18.76 12.07
CA GLY A 123 -0.61 17.50 11.77
C GLY A 123 -1.38 17.55 10.46
N MET A 124 -1.91 18.70 10.07
CA MET A 124 -2.43 18.89 8.71
C MET A 124 -1.31 18.69 7.67
N GLY A 125 -0.09 19.15 7.95
CA GLY A 125 1.10 18.87 7.12
C GLY A 125 1.47 17.39 7.02
N ILE A 126 1.42 16.64 8.14
CA ILE A 126 1.68 15.20 8.15
C ILE A 126 0.59 14.43 7.40
N VAL A 127 -0.69 14.81 7.57
CA VAL A 127 -1.79 14.21 6.82
C VAL A 127 -1.62 14.47 5.33
N VAL A 128 -1.35 15.71 4.92
CA VAL A 128 -1.10 16.06 3.51
C VAL A 128 0.12 15.32 2.97
N PHE A 129 1.20 15.21 3.74
CA PHE A 129 2.40 14.47 3.34
C PHE A 129 2.14 12.96 3.22
N GLY A 130 1.40 12.36 4.15
CA GLY A 130 0.95 10.97 4.05
C GLY A 130 0.05 10.74 2.85
N LEU A 131 -0.82 11.70 2.53
CA LEU A 131 -1.68 11.67 1.35
C LEU A 131 -0.87 11.79 0.05
N LEU A 132 0.20 12.59 0.03
CA LEU A 132 1.14 12.69 -1.08
C LEU A 132 1.94 11.40 -1.28
N ILE A 133 2.39 10.75 -0.19
CA ILE A 133 3.03 9.43 -0.27
C ILE A 133 2.04 8.40 -0.80
N ALA A 134 0.81 8.37 -0.28
CA ALA A 134 -0.23 7.46 -0.75
C ALA A 134 -0.53 7.67 -2.24
N ALA A 135 -0.67 8.92 -2.68
CA ALA A 135 -0.84 9.28 -4.08
C ALA A 135 0.38 8.88 -4.92
N GLY A 136 1.61 9.10 -4.44
CA GLY A 136 2.83 8.69 -5.11
C GLY A 136 2.97 7.18 -5.26
N VAL A 137 2.63 6.41 -4.22
CA VAL A 137 2.60 4.93 -4.28
C VAL A 137 1.55 4.45 -5.27
N LEU A 138 0.37 5.08 -5.29
CA LEU A 138 -0.74 4.75 -6.19
C LEU A 138 -0.40 5.05 -7.65
N ILE A 139 0.25 6.18 -7.91
CA ILE A 139 0.77 6.54 -9.23
C ILE A 139 1.88 5.58 -9.65
N ALA A 140 2.87 5.36 -8.78
CA ALA A 140 4.02 4.50 -9.07
C ALA A 140 3.64 3.02 -9.22
N SER A 141 2.55 2.55 -8.61
CA SER A 141 2.05 1.19 -8.84
C SER A 141 1.33 1.03 -10.17
N GLY A 142 1.08 2.11 -10.90
CA GLY A 142 0.29 2.10 -12.12
C GLY A 142 -1.22 2.07 -11.86
N ALA A 143 -1.69 2.37 -10.65
CA ALA A 143 -3.13 2.32 -10.34
C ALA A 143 -3.94 3.30 -11.21
N VAL A 144 -3.30 4.39 -11.64
CA VAL A 144 -3.97 5.46 -12.36
C VAL A 144 -4.39 5.03 -13.77
N SER A 145 -3.64 4.12 -14.42
CA SER A 145 -4.03 3.57 -15.71
C SER A 145 -5.32 2.74 -15.63
N PHE A 146 -5.60 2.12 -14.48
CA PHE A 146 -6.85 1.39 -14.24
C PHE A 146 -8.08 2.29 -14.08
N PHE A 147 -7.90 3.58 -13.78
CA PHE A 147 -8.97 4.56 -13.76
C PHE A 147 -9.23 5.18 -15.15
N GLY A 148 -8.65 4.62 -16.22
CA GLY A 148 -8.79 5.13 -17.59
C GLY A 148 -7.98 6.41 -17.86
N ILE A 149 -7.16 6.84 -16.91
CA ILE A 149 -6.27 7.99 -17.05
C ILE A 149 -4.91 7.43 -17.48
N GLN A 150 -4.64 7.47 -18.79
CA GLN A 150 -3.30 7.19 -19.31
C GLN A 150 -2.37 8.35 -18.93
N ILE A 151 -1.82 8.30 -17.71
CA ILE A 151 -0.62 9.05 -17.43
C ILE A 151 0.49 8.29 -18.16
N GLY A 152 1.01 8.87 -19.24
CA GLY A 152 2.14 8.31 -19.99
C GLY A 152 3.28 7.94 -19.03
N GLU A 153 4.08 6.92 -19.38
CA GLU A 153 5.19 6.40 -18.58
C GLU A 153 5.83 7.52 -17.76
N ILE A 154 5.49 7.60 -16.47
CA ILE A 154 6.10 8.61 -15.63
C ILE A 154 7.55 8.17 -15.53
N ASP A 155 8.38 8.96 -16.19
CA ASP A 155 9.81 8.78 -16.26
C ASP A 155 10.35 8.49 -14.86
N ARG A 156 11.18 7.46 -14.72
CA ARG A 156 11.80 7.16 -13.42
C ARG A 156 12.56 8.36 -12.91
N ASP A 157 13.04 9.21 -13.82
CA ASP A 157 13.68 10.48 -13.52
C ASP A 157 12.72 11.48 -12.87
N PHE A 158 11.42 11.47 -13.19
CA PHE A 158 10.41 12.30 -12.51
C PHE A 158 10.16 11.83 -11.07
N VAL A 159 10.14 10.52 -10.84
CA VAL A 159 10.01 9.95 -9.48
C VAL A 159 11.26 10.23 -8.65
N TYR A 160 12.45 10.06 -9.21
CA TYR A 160 13.70 10.46 -8.56
C TYR A 160 13.77 11.97 -8.32
N SER A 161 13.22 12.79 -9.22
CA SER A 161 13.12 14.24 -9.06
C SER A 161 12.23 14.61 -7.88
N ILE A 162 11.08 13.96 -7.70
CA ILE A 162 10.20 14.18 -6.54
C ILE A 162 10.89 13.78 -5.24
N ILE A 163 11.56 12.61 -5.22
CA ILE A 163 12.31 12.15 -4.05
C ILE A 163 13.45 13.12 -3.72
N PHE A 164 14.18 13.58 -4.73
CA PHE A 164 15.24 14.58 -4.57
C PHE A 164 14.68 15.90 -4.05
N LEU A 165 13.55 16.38 -4.56
CA LEU A 165 12.91 17.64 -4.15
C LEU A 165 12.45 17.56 -2.68
N VAL A 166 11.94 16.42 -2.24
CA VAL A 166 11.57 16.16 -0.83
C VAL A 166 12.81 16.14 0.08
N VAL A 167 13.88 15.46 -0.34
CA VAL A 167 15.16 15.45 0.39
C VAL A 167 15.77 16.85 0.46
N PHE A 168 15.71 17.60 -0.64
CA PHE A 168 16.25 18.95 -0.75
C PHE A 168 15.48 19.95 0.14
N ILE A 169 14.14 19.89 0.14
CA ILE A 169 13.31 20.68 1.06
C ILE A 169 13.57 20.27 2.51
N GLY A 170 13.78 18.97 2.77
CA GLY A 170 14.16 18.46 4.09
C GLY A 170 15.51 19.04 4.57
N ILE A 171 16.50 19.11 3.69
CA ILE A 171 17.81 19.71 3.96
C ILE A 171 17.68 21.22 4.17
N ILE A 172 16.92 21.95 3.33
CA ILE A 172 16.68 23.39 3.53
C ILE A 172 15.98 23.65 4.86
N GLY A 173 14.96 22.86 5.21
CA GLY A 173 14.26 22.96 6.48
C GLY A 173 15.19 22.70 7.67
N PHE A 174 16.10 21.73 7.53
CA PHE A 174 17.13 21.42 8.52
C PHE A 174 18.16 22.56 8.67
N VAL A 175 18.61 23.15 7.56
CA VAL A 175 19.55 24.28 7.55
C VAL A 175 18.90 25.53 8.14
N VAL A 176 17.68 25.89 7.72
CA VAL A 176 16.92 27.02 8.27
C VAL A 176 16.66 26.84 9.77
N TRP A 177 16.42 25.60 10.22
CA TRP A 177 16.27 25.29 11.64
C TRP A 177 17.57 25.46 12.44
N ILE A 178 18.72 25.12 11.85
CA ILE A 178 20.04 25.34 12.46
C ILE A 178 20.39 26.83 12.47
N THR A 179 20.25 27.54 11.35
CA THR A 179 20.61 28.95 11.23
C THR A 179 19.65 29.86 12.02
N GLY A 180 18.36 29.54 12.06
CA GLY A 180 17.36 30.28 12.86
C GLY A 180 17.52 30.12 14.38
N LYS A 181 18.35 29.18 14.84
CA LYS A 181 18.75 29.07 16.25
C LYS A 181 19.87 30.04 16.64
N GLU A 182 20.65 30.55 15.69
CA GLU A 182 21.74 31.48 15.97
C GLU A 182 21.25 32.93 16.07
N GLU A 183 20.24 33.33 15.29
CA GLU A 183 19.68 34.69 15.36
C GLU A 183 18.90 34.95 16.66
N LYS A 184 18.34 33.92 17.29
CA LYS A 184 17.64 34.06 18.59
C LYS A 184 18.58 34.14 19.80
N LYS A 185 19.90 34.09 19.58
CA LYS A 185 20.93 34.15 20.62
C LYS A 185 21.73 35.47 20.62
N LYS A 186 21.37 36.45 19.80
CA LYS A 186 21.83 37.84 19.91
C LYS A 186 20.68 38.73 20.34
#